data_AF-A0A8C5IIG7-F1
#
_entry.id   AF-A0A8C5IIG7-F1
#
_cell.length_a   1.000
_cell.length_b   1.000
_cell.length_c   1.000
_cell.angle_alpha   90.00
_cell.angle_beta   90.00
_cell.angle_gamma   90.00
#
_symmetry.space_group_name_H-M   'P 1'
#
loop_
_entity.id
_entity.type
_entity.pdbx_description
1 polymer ?
#
loop_
_entity_poly.entity_id
_entity_poly.type
_entity_poly.pdbx_seq_one_letter_code
_entity_poly.pdbx_strand_id
1 'polypeptide(L)'
;IACSAEGGEHKTEPAEPKTSIFIALQMGLQLLVSVLAQGVPRAFRCSGRACNPPVGNLATGRTPVTSTTCGQNSTELFCFYPEQNLLHHLSPGCGQPRCAKCNINQPDNSHLPADMTDDFFANPISWWQSAQGVHREEIRLDFETEFYLTHVIAVFKSPRPAAMVLERSQDYGQTWRPYKYFSVNCTATFGLQDDLVEEGSMCTSRYSDAVPCTRGEVIYRALSPANKIEDPYSPEAQDLLKLTNLRLLLLKRQECPCHGSGLVEKPQRFAHYAIYDLIIRGSCFCNGHAEECELANRTGVMENMVHGKCVCRHNTAGDHCEKCAPLYNDQPWKPGDGKTGCRCHNHAESCHFDLSVWLASGKRSGGVCDSCQHNTEGHRCQRCKPGFYRDRGKPLSSPDVCKRNQWDLSQGSKDIHECLPYQDIRKGHCSPLGFYSSCVHNACTSVGAGGTLDITTDFGGNWEGGGYSVPFPFYLRKIREFLQKGLTSSHNR
;
A
#
# COMPACT_ATOMS: atom_id res chain seq x y z
N ILE A 1 52.60 -55.22 -26.59
CA ILE A 1 52.73 -56.33 -25.62
C ILE A 1 51.29 -56.72 -25.28
N ALA A 2 50.63 -57.57 -26.09
CA ALA A 2 50.45 -59.03 -25.93
C ALA A 2 49.70 -59.39 -24.63
N CYS A 3 48.73 -60.30 -24.51
CA CYS A 3 47.94 -61.18 -25.39
C CYS A 3 46.82 -61.80 -24.50
N SER A 4 45.75 -62.33 -25.14
CA SER A 4 44.95 -63.55 -24.79
C SER A 4 44.19 -63.65 -23.44
N ALA A 5 42.86 -63.91 -23.46
CA ALA A 5 42.14 -65.22 -23.41
C ALA A 5 42.15 -65.83 -21.98
N GLU A 6 41.13 -66.44 -21.37
CA GLU A 6 39.93 -67.22 -21.74
C GLU A 6 38.82 -66.93 -20.68
N GLY A 7 37.51 -67.07 -20.91
CA GLY A 7 36.78 -68.34 -20.88
C GLY A 7 36.05 -68.56 -19.54
N GLY A 8 34.71 -68.49 -19.53
CA GLY A 8 33.89 -68.80 -18.34
C GLY A 8 32.39 -68.65 -18.60
N GLU A 9 31.71 -69.77 -18.76
CA GLU A 9 30.26 -69.92 -18.96
C GLU A 9 29.42 -69.27 -17.86
N HIS A 10 28.27 -68.68 -18.21
CA HIS A 10 27.15 -68.58 -17.27
C HIS A 10 25.79 -68.68 -17.95
N LYS A 11 24.95 -69.47 -17.29
CA LYS A 11 23.63 -70.00 -17.63
C LYS A 11 22.60 -68.93 -18.00
N THR A 12 21.74 -69.29 -18.96
CA THR A 12 20.43 -68.69 -19.21
C THR A 12 19.43 -69.01 -18.10
N GLU A 13 18.76 -68.00 -17.57
CA GLU A 13 17.49 -68.09 -16.81
C GLU A 13 16.41 -67.22 -17.50
N PRO A 14 15.11 -67.55 -17.35
CA PRO A 14 14.04 -67.02 -18.20
C PRO A 14 13.44 -65.71 -17.68
N ALA A 15 12.87 -64.94 -18.61
CA ALA A 15 12.23 -63.65 -18.39
C ALA A 15 10.92 -63.75 -17.56
N GLU A 16 10.79 -62.91 -16.52
CA GLU A 16 9.50 -62.64 -15.85
C GLU A 16 8.82 -61.38 -16.47
N PRO A 17 7.50 -61.41 -16.74
CA PRO A 17 6.77 -60.29 -17.35
C PRO A 17 6.21 -59.27 -16.32
N LYS A 18 6.70 -59.29 -15.07
CA LYS A 18 6.07 -58.55 -13.96
C LYS A 18 6.50 -57.07 -13.85
N THR A 19 7.62 -56.69 -14.47
CA THR A 19 8.19 -55.34 -14.34
C THR A 19 7.47 -54.31 -15.22
N SER A 20 6.89 -54.73 -16.35
CA SER A 20 6.28 -53.82 -17.32
C SER A 20 4.90 -53.28 -16.85
N ILE A 21 4.14 -54.10 -16.11
CA ILE A 21 2.82 -53.71 -15.58
C ILE A 21 2.98 -52.71 -14.41
N PHE A 22 4.01 -52.87 -13.57
CA PHE A 22 4.28 -51.94 -12.47
C PHE A 22 4.69 -50.56 -12.96
N ILE A 23 5.52 -50.48 -14.02
CA ILE A 23 5.92 -49.19 -14.61
C ILE A 23 4.73 -48.50 -15.28
N ALA A 24 3.87 -49.25 -15.98
CA ALA A 24 2.66 -48.70 -16.60
C ALA A 24 1.63 -48.18 -15.57
N LEU A 25 1.43 -48.89 -14.44
CA LEU A 25 0.59 -48.40 -13.35
C LEU A 25 1.18 -47.16 -12.66
N GLN A 26 2.51 -47.10 -12.52
CA GLN A 26 3.19 -45.98 -11.86
C GLN A 26 3.18 -44.71 -12.73
N MET A 27 3.36 -44.85 -14.05
CA MET A 27 3.19 -43.75 -15.01
C MET A 27 1.72 -43.33 -15.14
N GLY A 28 0.77 -44.28 -15.14
CA GLY A 28 -0.66 -44.01 -15.14
C GLY A 28 -1.12 -43.25 -13.88
N LEU A 29 -0.58 -43.62 -12.71
CA LEU A 29 -0.87 -42.93 -11.45
C LEU A 29 -0.25 -41.52 -11.41
N GLN A 30 0.95 -41.33 -11.98
CA GLN A 30 1.56 -40.00 -12.09
C GLN A 30 0.82 -39.08 -13.08
N LEU A 31 0.30 -39.62 -14.19
CA LEU A 31 -0.57 -38.91 -15.13
C LEU A 31 -1.93 -38.55 -14.51
N LEU A 32 -2.54 -39.46 -13.73
CA LEU A 32 -3.78 -39.17 -12.98
C LEU A 32 -3.59 -38.11 -11.89
N VAL A 33 -2.46 -38.13 -11.16
CA VAL A 33 -2.14 -37.11 -10.13
C VAL A 33 -1.90 -35.74 -10.78
N SER A 34 -1.25 -35.68 -11.95
CA SER A 34 -1.02 -34.42 -12.66
C SER A 34 -2.29 -33.86 -13.33
N VAL A 35 -3.20 -34.72 -13.82
CA VAL A 35 -4.52 -34.30 -14.33
C VAL A 35 -5.46 -33.84 -13.20
N LEU A 36 -5.39 -34.44 -12.01
CA LEU A 36 -6.16 -33.99 -10.84
C LEU A 36 -5.58 -32.71 -10.18
N ALA A 37 -4.30 -32.40 -10.40
CA ALA A 37 -3.66 -31.19 -9.90
C ALA A 37 -3.91 -29.93 -10.75
N GLN A 38 -4.43 -30.07 -11.96
CA GLN A 38 -4.71 -28.94 -12.88
C GLN A 38 -6.10 -28.30 -12.71
N GLY A 39 -6.87 -28.70 -11.68
CA GLY A 39 -8.25 -28.26 -11.50
C GLY A 39 -8.61 -27.73 -10.12
N VAL A 40 -7.65 -27.55 -9.20
CA VAL A 40 -7.94 -26.87 -7.94
C VAL A 40 -7.83 -25.37 -8.21
N PRO A 41 -8.94 -24.59 -8.28
CA PRO A 41 -8.84 -23.14 -8.30
C PRO A 41 -8.01 -22.75 -7.09
N ARG A 42 -6.87 -22.08 -7.31
CA ARG A 42 -6.03 -21.58 -6.23
C ARG A 42 -6.96 -20.77 -5.33
N ALA A 43 -7.29 -21.30 -4.15
CA ALA A 43 -8.17 -20.59 -3.23
C ALA A 43 -7.53 -19.23 -2.99
N PHE A 44 -8.15 -18.16 -3.49
CA PHE A 44 -7.62 -16.81 -3.36
C PHE A 44 -7.33 -16.57 -1.88
N ARG A 45 -6.07 -16.25 -1.57
CA ARG A 45 -5.61 -16.16 -0.18
C ARG A 45 -6.26 -15.00 0.55
N CYS A 46 -6.90 -14.11 -0.21
CA CYS A 46 -7.64 -12.94 0.22
C CYS A 46 -9.10 -13.20 0.64
N SER A 47 -9.51 -14.45 0.88
CA SER A 47 -10.87 -14.73 1.35
C SER A 47 -10.95 -14.63 2.88
N GLY A 48 -11.52 -13.54 3.39
CA GLY A 48 -11.86 -13.37 4.82
C GLY A 48 -10.68 -13.03 5.74
N ARG A 49 -9.52 -12.64 5.18
CA ARG A 49 -8.33 -12.21 5.91
C ARG A 49 -7.50 -11.25 5.06
N ALA A 50 -6.65 -10.46 5.71
CA ALA A 50 -5.69 -9.61 5.03
C ALA A 50 -4.81 -10.41 4.05
N CYS A 51 -4.49 -9.80 2.91
CA CYS A 51 -3.68 -10.39 1.86
C CYS A 51 -2.70 -9.36 1.27
N ASN A 52 -1.50 -9.80 0.90
CA ASN A 52 -0.47 -8.92 0.36
C ASN A 52 0.11 -9.52 -0.92
N PRO A 53 0.51 -8.67 -1.89
CA PRO A 53 1.23 -9.12 -3.07
C PRO A 53 2.58 -9.77 -2.72
N PRO A 54 3.10 -10.65 -3.59
CA PRO A 54 4.40 -11.28 -3.36
C PRO A 54 5.54 -10.24 -3.35
N VAL A 55 6.59 -10.53 -2.57
CA VAL A 55 7.82 -9.73 -2.57
C VAL A 55 8.65 -10.08 -3.80
N GLY A 56 9.16 -9.07 -4.51
CA GLY A 56 10.08 -9.18 -5.64
C GLY A 56 11.17 -8.11 -5.60
N ASN A 57 11.96 -8.01 -6.68
CA ASN A 57 12.93 -6.94 -6.85
C ASN A 57 12.26 -5.75 -7.53
N LEU A 58 12.08 -4.64 -6.80
CA LEU A 58 11.52 -3.39 -7.31
C LEU A 58 12.46 -2.70 -8.32
N ALA A 59 13.74 -3.03 -8.34
CA ALA A 59 14.68 -2.46 -9.30
C ALA A 59 14.55 -3.08 -10.70
N THR A 60 14.07 -4.33 -10.80
CA THR A 60 13.92 -5.01 -12.09
C THR A 60 13.01 -4.20 -13.01
N GLY A 61 13.52 -3.89 -14.20
CA GLY A 61 12.81 -3.11 -15.20
C GLY A 61 12.79 -1.59 -14.94
N ARG A 62 13.53 -1.09 -13.94
CA ARG A 62 13.65 0.34 -13.65
C ARG A 62 15.11 0.75 -13.71
N THR A 63 15.45 1.67 -14.60
CA THR A 63 16.82 2.17 -14.74
C THR A 63 17.11 3.22 -13.66
N PRO A 64 18.15 3.01 -12.83
CA PRO A 64 18.59 4.03 -11.87
C PRO A 64 19.12 5.29 -12.57
N VAL A 65 18.94 6.44 -11.93
CA VAL A 65 19.54 7.72 -12.31
C VAL A 65 20.83 7.90 -11.52
N THR A 66 21.94 8.20 -12.18
CA THR A 66 23.23 8.49 -11.54
C THR A 66 23.75 9.88 -11.91
N SER A 67 24.58 10.50 -11.08
CA SER A 67 25.13 11.83 -11.41
C SER A 67 26.20 11.73 -12.49
N THR A 68 27.01 10.66 -12.46
CA THR A 68 28.02 10.40 -13.50
C THR A 68 28.03 8.94 -13.94
N THR A 69 28.62 8.70 -15.11
CA THR A 69 28.93 7.37 -15.65
C THR A 69 30.26 7.45 -16.39
N CYS A 70 31.12 6.44 -16.29
CA CYS A 70 32.40 6.45 -16.99
C CYS A 70 32.22 6.45 -18.51
N GLY A 71 33.16 7.06 -19.23
CA GLY A 71 33.18 6.97 -20.68
C GLY A 71 32.11 7.82 -21.38
N GLN A 72 31.45 8.73 -20.64
CA GLN A 72 30.35 9.55 -21.14
C GLN A 72 30.83 10.62 -22.13
N ASN A 73 31.95 11.30 -21.85
CA ASN A 73 32.51 12.34 -22.72
C ASN A 73 33.58 11.81 -23.68
N SER A 74 34.37 10.84 -23.23
CA SER A 74 35.49 10.25 -23.99
C SER A 74 35.87 8.91 -23.37
N THR A 75 36.60 8.07 -24.09
CA THR A 75 37.13 6.81 -23.53
C THR A 75 37.99 7.06 -22.29
N GLU A 76 37.60 6.48 -21.17
CA GLU A 76 38.33 6.53 -19.89
C GLU A 76 39.12 5.23 -19.68
N LEU A 77 40.28 5.31 -19.02
CA LEU A 77 41.07 4.13 -18.64
C LEU A 77 40.98 3.93 -17.13
N PHE A 78 40.48 2.76 -16.72
CA PHE A 78 40.32 2.41 -15.31
C PHE A 78 41.04 1.10 -14.99
N CYS A 79 41.34 0.88 -13.72
CA CYS A 79 41.96 -0.35 -13.23
C CYS A 79 41.16 -0.91 -12.06
N PHE A 80 41.17 -2.24 -11.91
CA PHE A 80 40.47 -2.98 -10.88
C PHE A 80 41.30 -4.17 -10.41
N TYR A 81 41.02 -4.64 -9.20
CA TYR A 81 41.64 -5.86 -8.67
C TYR A 81 40.86 -7.09 -9.13
N PRO A 82 41.54 -8.15 -9.60
CA PRO A 82 40.87 -9.38 -9.98
C PRO A 82 40.19 -10.03 -8.77
N GLU A 83 39.10 -10.74 -9.04
CA GLU A 83 38.42 -11.54 -8.02
C GLU A 83 39.35 -12.68 -7.56
N GLN A 84 39.61 -12.77 -6.26
CA GLN A 84 40.44 -13.83 -5.71
C GLN A 84 39.63 -15.12 -5.58
N ASN A 85 40.16 -16.24 -6.10
CA ASN A 85 39.59 -17.56 -5.84
C ASN A 85 39.61 -17.84 -4.33
N LEU A 86 38.44 -18.15 -3.76
CA LEU A 86 38.21 -18.55 -2.35
C LEU A 86 39.05 -19.76 -1.89
N LEU A 87 39.81 -20.41 -2.79
CA LEU A 87 40.61 -21.60 -2.53
C LEU A 87 42.05 -21.31 -2.08
N HIS A 88 42.54 -20.07 -2.19
CA HIS A 88 43.91 -19.71 -1.79
C HIS A 88 43.92 -18.65 -0.68
N HIS A 89 43.60 -19.07 0.54
CA HIS A 89 43.67 -18.28 1.79
C HIS A 89 45.10 -17.85 2.22
N LEU A 90 46.11 -17.98 1.35
CA LEU A 90 47.54 -17.94 1.73
C LEU A 90 48.35 -16.82 1.04
N SER A 91 47.71 -15.84 0.41
CA SER A 91 48.43 -14.66 -0.10
C SER A 91 47.70 -13.35 0.26
N PRO A 92 48.29 -12.50 1.13
CA PRO A 92 47.67 -11.25 1.61
C PRO A 92 47.64 -10.11 0.57
N GLY A 93 47.71 -10.42 -0.74
CA GLY A 93 47.77 -9.41 -1.81
C GLY A 93 46.63 -9.58 -2.83
N CYS A 94 46.05 -8.48 -3.32
CA CYS A 94 44.90 -8.46 -4.25
C CYS A 94 45.17 -8.95 -5.68
N GLY A 95 46.25 -9.71 -5.88
CA GLY A 95 46.75 -10.01 -7.21
C GLY A 95 47.25 -8.76 -7.94
N GLN A 96 47.66 -8.94 -9.20
CA GLN A 96 48.06 -7.83 -10.06
C GLN A 96 46.81 -7.10 -10.58
N PRO A 97 46.77 -5.75 -10.52
CA PRO A 97 45.63 -5.01 -11.04
C PRO A 97 45.50 -5.18 -12.55
N ARG A 98 44.26 -5.24 -13.04
CA ARG A 98 43.93 -5.27 -14.48
C ARG A 98 43.32 -3.93 -14.87
N CYS A 99 43.68 -3.44 -16.04
CA CYS A 99 43.15 -2.18 -16.56
C CYS A 99 42.37 -2.40 -17.86
N ALA A 100 41.30 -1.63 -18.03
CA ALA A 100 40.41 -1.69 -19.17
C ALA A 100 39.92 -0.28 -19.55
N LYS A 101 39.32 -0.17 -20.74
CA LYS A 101 38.76 1.07 -21.25
C LYS A 101 37.26 1.09 -20.97
N CYS A 102 36.72 2.27 -20.64
CA CYS A 102 35.29 2.50 -20.54
C CYS A 102 34.86 3.52 -21.60
N ASN A 103 33.84 3.20 -22.40
CA ASN A 103 33.26 4.11 -23.38
C ASN A 103 31.77 3.81 -23.57
N ILE A 104 30.91 4.80 -23.36
CA ILE A 104 29.45 4.63 -23.44
C ILE A 104 28.95 4.25 -24.84
N ASN A 105 29.71 4.59 -25.89
CA ASN A 105 29.37 4.30 -27.28
C ASN A 105 29.87 2.92 -27.75
N GLN A 106 30.52 2.15 -26.86
CA GLN A 106 31.04 0.81 -27.15
C GLN A 106 30.40 -0.20 -26.20
N PRO A 107 29.40 -0.98 -26.65
CA PRO A 107 28.64 -1.89 -25.77
C PRO A 107 29.51 -2.86 -24.95
N ASP A 108 30.58 -3.41 -25.54
CA ASP A 108 31.49 -4.34 -24.85
C ASP A 108 32.32 -3.69 -23.73
N ASN A 109 32.34 -2.35 -23.67
CA ASN A 109 33.12 -1.55 -22.72
C ASN A 109 32.27 -0.45 -22.04
N SER A 110 30.93 -0.57 -22.10
CA SER A 110 30.02 0.36 -21.42
C SER A 110 29.60 -0.20 -20.06
N HIS A 111 29.44 0.70 -19.07
CA HIS A 111 29.09 0.36 -17.69
C HIS A 111 27.96 1.28 -17.21
N LEU A 112 26.77 1.07 -17.77
CA LEU A 112 25.61 1.95 -17.67
C LEU A 112 24.85 1.77 -16.35
N PRO A 113 24.05 2.76 -15.90
CA PRO A 113 23.23 2.61 -14.70
C PRO A 113 22.27 1.41 -14.73
N ALA A 114 21.79 1.04 -15.93
CA ALA A 114 20.91 -0.11 -16.13
C ALA A 114 21.56 -1.44 -15.74
N ASP A 115 22.90 -1.53 -15.82
CA ASP A 115 23.71 -2.70 -15.49
C ASP A 115 23.74 -2.99 -13.97
N MET A 116 23.14 -2.14 -13.12
CA MET A 116 22.91 -2.45 -11.70
C MET A 116 21.62 -3.24 -11.46
N THR A 117 20.73 -3.30 -12.45
CA THR A 117 19.33 -3.72 -12.29
C THR A 117 18.88 -4.73 -13.33
N ASP A 118 19.83 -5.20 -14.13
CA ASP A 118 19.63 -6.25 -15.11
C ASP A 118 19.52 -7.63 -14.43
N ASP A 119 19.31 -8.66 -15.23
CA ASP A 119 19.24 -10.02 -14.73
C ASP A 119 20.65 -10.56 -14.48
N PHE A 120 21.06 -10.59 -13.22
CA PHE A 120 22.32 -11.18 -12.76
C PHE A 120 22.59 -12.57 -13.34
N PHE A 121 21.57 -13.41 -13.54
CA PHE A 121 21.77 -14.76 -14.10
C PHE A 121 22.09 -14.73 -15.60
N ALA A 122 21.57 -13.73 -16.32
CA ALA A 122 21.87 -13.52 -17.73
C ALA A 122 23.21 -12.80 -17.92
N ASN A 123 23.52 -11.82 -17.06
CA ASN A 123 24.68 -10.93 -17.17
C ASN A 123 25.51 -10.91 -15.86
N PRO A 124 26.15 -12.02 -15.45
CA PRO A 124 26.80 -12.12 -14.13
C PRO A 124 28.05 -11.25 -13.93
N ILE A 125 28.46 -10.52 -14.96
CA ILE A 125 29.67 -9.69 -14.98
C ILE A 125 29.39 -8.26 -15.43
N SER A 126 28.14 -7.83 -15.60
CA SER A 126 27.79 -6.43 -15.87
C SER A 126 27.91 -5.61 -14.59
N TRP A 127 28.21 -4.32 -14.71
CA TRP A 127 28.22 -3.39 -13.58
C TRP A 127 28.07 -1.97 -14.09
N TRP A 128 27.52 -1.10 -13.25
CA TRP A 128 27.63 0.34 -13.46
C TRP A 128 28.93 0.88 -12.85
N GLN A 129 29.51 1.90 -13.48
CA GLN A 129 30.69 2.59 -12.98
C GLN A 129 30.59 4.11 -13.12
N SER A 130 30.91 4.83 -12.03
CA SER A 130 30.97 6.30 -12.02
C SER A 130 32.12 6.84 -12.88
N ALA A 131 32.09 8.12 -13.21
CA ALA A 131 33.23 8.79 -13.83
C ALA A 131 34.48 8.75 -12.93
N GLN A 132 35.66 8.86 -13.54
CA GLN A 132 36.93 8.83 -12.82
C GLN A 132 37.14 10.08 -11.94
N GLY A 133 37.67 9.88 -10.73
CA GLY A 133 38.05 10.95 -9.80
C GLY A 133 36.92 11.51 -8.95
N VAL A 134 35.67 11.03 -9.11
CA VAL A 134 34.54 11.53 -8.32
C VAL A 134 34.72 11.22 -6.83
N HIS A 135 34.43 12.20 -5.97
CA HIS A 135 34.46 12.02 -4.52
C HIS A 135 33.09 11.71 -3.93
N ARG A 136 32.04 12.20 -4.58
CA ARG A 136 30.65 12.02 -4.20
C ARG A 136 29.84 11.59 -5.42
N GLU A 137 28.85 10.75 -5.19
CA GLU A 137 28.02 10.20 -6.24
C GLU A 137 26.60 9.94 -5.69
N GLU A 138 25.60 10.09 -6.54
CA GLU A 138 24.20 9.83 -6.21
C GLU A 138 23.68 8.75 -7.15
N ILE A 139 23.02 7.75 -6.59
CA ILE A 139 22.29 6.72 -7.33
C ILE A 139 20.85 6.76 -6.84
N ARG A 140 19.91 7.09 -7.72
CA ARG A 140 18.51 7.28 -7.39
C ARG A 140 17.63 6.35 -8.21
N LEU A 141 16.65 5.72 -7.56
CA LEU A 141 15.62 4.94 -8.20
C LEU A 141 14.28 5.61 -7.95
N ASP A 142 13.61 5.98 -9.03
CA ASP A 142 12.31 6.66 -9.03
C ASP A 142 11.22 5.64 -9.38
N PHE A 143 10.26 5.44 -8.46
CA PHE A 143 9.15 4.52 -8.68
C PHE A 143 7.94 5.27 -9.25
N GLU A 144 7.15 4.58 -10.06
CA GLU A 144 5.96 5.14 -10.70
C GLU A 144 4.78 5.32 -9.74
N THR A 145 4.83 4.69 -8.57
CA THR A 145 3.80 4.74 -7.52
C THR A 145 4.38 4.32 -6.16
N GLU A 146 3.53 4.17 -5.15
CA GLU A 146 3.93 3.77 -3.80
C GLU A 146 4.19 2.26 -3.69
N PHE A 147 5.32 1.89 -3.07
CA PHE A 147 5.71 0.50 -2.79
C PHE A 147 6.10 0.31 -1.33
N TYR A 148 6.12 -0.95 -0.89
CA TYR A 148 6.73 -1.35 0.37
C TYR A 148 8.15 -1.90 0.17
N LEU A 149 9.12 -1.35 0.89
CA LEU A 149 10.48 -1.86 0.98
C LEU A 149 10.62 -2.86 2.12
N THR A 150 11.38 -3.93 1.87
CA THR A 150 11.79 -4.89 2.90
C THR A 150 13.30 -4.81 3.16
N HIS A 151 14.12 -4.83 2.11
CA HIS A 151 15.57 -4.75 2.24
C HIS A 151 16.21 -4.24 0.95
N VAL A 152 17.38 -3.63 1.10
CA VAL A 152 18.24 -3.15 0.02
C VAL A 152 19.56 -3.91 0.10
N ILE A 153 20.05 -4.40 -1.03
CA ILE A 153 21.36 -5.02 -1.15
C ILE A 153 22.08 -4.34 -2.31
N ALA A 154 23.25 -3.76 -2.05
CA ALA A 154 24.16 -3.25 -3.07
C ALA A 154 25.43 -4.09 -3.06
N VAL A 155 25.80 -4.65 -4.21
CA VAL A 155 27.00 -5.48 -4.39
C VAL A 155 28.05 -4.66 -5.15
N PHE A 156 29.09 -4.24 -4.46
CA PHE A 156 30.10 -3.37 -5.05
C PHE A 156 31.16 -4.16 -5.82
N LYS A 157 31.52 -3.67 -7.01
CA LYS A 157 32.71 -4.10 -7.75
C LYS A 157 33.96 -3.38 -7.27
N SER A 158 33.85 -2.09 -6.98
CA SER A 158 34.90 -1.34 -6.28
C SER A 158 34.91 -1.72 -4.79
N PRO A 159 35.90 -1.27 -4.01
CA PRO A 159 35.75 -1.25 -2.56
C PRO A 159 34.48 -0.48 -2.16
N ARG A 160 33.87 -0.91 -1.04
CA ARG A 160 32.71 -0.22 -0.48
C ARG A 160 33.09 1.21 -0.07
N PRO A 161 32.15 2.17 -0.10
CA PRO A 161 32.42 3.53 0.33
C PRO A 161 32.82 3.60 1.80
N ALA A 162 33.72 4.54 2.14
CA ALA A 162 34.08 4.83 3.54
C ALA A 162 32.92 5.45 4.30
N ALA A 163 32.06 6.15 3.57
CA ALA A 163 30.88 6.81 4.07
C ALA A 163 29.82 6.84 2.96
N MET A 164 28.60 6.43 3.27
CA MET A 164 27.44 6.56 2.40
C MET A 164 26.15 6.66 3.22
N VAL A 165 25.08 7.15 2.60
CA VAL A 165 23.76 7.29 3.21
C VAL A 165 22.72 6.66 2.29
N LEU A 166 21.81 5.87 2.87
CA LEU A 166 20.61 5.39 2.21
C LEU A 166 19.44 6.26 2.66
N GLU A 167 18.71 6.82 1.70
CA GLU A 167 17.55 7.68 1.98
C GLU A 167 16.35 7.25 1.13
N ARG A 168 15.16 7.63 1.60
CA ARG A 168 13.89 7.43 0.89
C ARG A 168 13.10 8.72 0.79
N SER A 169 12.22 8.77 -0.19
CA SER A 169 11.12 9.73 -0.28
C SER A 169 9.78 9.00 -0.26
N GLN A 170 8.76 9.66 0.31
CA GLN A 170 7.36 9.21 0.35
C GLN A 170 6.42 10.18 -0.37
N ASP A 171 6.98 11.15 -1.09
CA ASP A 171 6.27 12.26 -1.71
C ASP A 171 6.88 12.61 -3.08
N TYR A 172 7.31 11.57 -3.81
CA TYR A 172 7.81 11.65 -5.19
C TYR A 172 9.05 12.55 -5.34
N GLY A 173 9.96 12.44 -4.38
CA GLY A 173 11.28 13.09 -4.40
C GLY A 173 11.29 14.50 -3.82
N GLN A 174 10.16 15.00 -3.28
CA GLN A 174 10.08 16.35 -2.69
C GLN A 174 10.83 16.43 -1.35
N THR A 175 10.63 15.46 -0.47
CA THR A 175 11.35 15.35 0.80
C THR A 175 12.06 14.02 0.92
N TRP A 176 13.16 14.04 1.67
CA TRP A 176 14.05 12.89 1.84
C TRP A 176 14.30 12.64 3.31
N ARG A 177 14.24 11.37 3.71
CA ARG A 177 14.53 10.92 5.06
C ARG A 177 15.56 9.80 5.04
N PRO A 178 16.58 9.84 5.92
CA PRO A 178 17.55 8.76 6.04
C PRO A 178 16.92 7.46 6.54
N TYR A 179 17.24 6.37 5.85
CA TYR A 179 17.03 5.02 6.34
C TYR A 179 18.18 4.55 7.21
N LYS A 180 19.42 4.76 6.76
CA LYS A 180 20.63 4.32 7.45
C LYS A 180 21.86 5.05 6.94
N TYR A 181 22.79 5.30 7.84
CA TYR A 181 24.13 5.80 7.56
C TYR A 181 25.13 4.63 7.62
N PHE A 182 26.09 4.62 6.71
CA PHE A 182 27.16 3.63 6.69
C PHE A 182 28.48 4.39 6.73
N SER A 183 29.33 4.10 7.71
CA SER A 183 30.67 4.66 7.76
C SER A 183 31.64 3.75 8.50
N VAL A 184 32.92 3.77 8.11
CA VAL A 184 34.00 3.15 8.90
C VAL A 184 34.12 3.73 10.31
N ASN A 185 33.69 4.97 10.50
CA ASN A 185 33.65 5.61 11.80
C ASN A 185 32.42 6.52 11.88
N CYS A 186 31.34 5.96 12.40
CA CYS A 186 30.04 6.63 12.56
C CYS A 186 30.14 7.94 13.35
N THR A 187 30.88 7.93 14.46
CA THR A 187 31.00 9.08 15.36
C THR A 187 31.78 10.21 14.69
N ALA A 188 32.92 9.90 14.07
CA ALA A 188 33.74 10.90 13.40
C ALA A 188 33.09 11.47 12.13
N THR A 189 32.30 10.67 11.41
CA THR A 189 31.73 11.07 10.11
C THR A 189 30.37 11.74 10.24
N PHE A 190 29.49 11.20 11.08
CA PHE A 190 28.09 11.62 11.19
C PHE A 190 27.69 12.08 12.60
N GLY A 191 28.59 11.98 13.59
CA GLY A 191 28.23 12.28 14.99
C GLY A 191 27.25 11.28 15.59
N LEU A 192 27.13 10.09 14.99
CA LEU A 192 26.20 9.03 15.42
C LEU A 192 26.95 7.89 16.11
N GLN A 193 26.26 7.17 17.00
CA GLN A 193 26.77 5.92 17.54
C GLN A 193 26.71 4.80 16.50
N ASP A 194 27.56 3.79 16.64
CA ASP A 194 27.52 2.61 15.77
C ASP A 194 26.48 1.61 16.28
N ASP A 195 25.71 0.99 15.39
CA ASP A 195 24.71 -0.02 15.75
C ASP A 195 25.31 -1.33 16.27
N LEU A 196 26.62 -1.52 16.10
CA LEU A 196 27.38 -2.57 16.78
C LEU A 196 27.55 -2.31 18.29
N VAL A 197 27.46 -1.05 18.72
CA VAL A 197 27.62 -0.62 20.11
C VAL A 197 26.27 -0.30 20.74
N GLU A 198 25.42 0.43 20.01
CA GLU A 198 24.08 0.83 20.45
C GLU A 198 23.03 0.27 19.48
N GLU A 199 22.40 -0.84 19.88
CA GLU A 199 21.36 -1.48 19.07
C GLU A 199 20.24 -0.49 18.74
N GLY A 200 19.88 -0.39 17.46
CA GLY A 200 18.89 0.56 16.96
C GLY A 200 19.45 1.89 16.47
N SER A 201 20.76 2.16 16.62
CA SER A 201 21.38 3.36 16.05
C SER A 201 21.19 3.46 14.53
N MET A 202 21.11 4.69 14.02
CA MET A 202 20.94 4.99 12.59
C MET A 202 22.21 4.79 11.76
N CYS A 203 23.38 4.62 12.38
CA CYS A 203 24.65 4.39 11.68
C CYS A 203 25.22 3.00 11.94
N THR A 204 25.90 2.42 10.95
CA THR A 204 26.58 1.12 11.07
C THR A 204 27.94 1.12 10.36
N SER A 205 28.95 0.51 10.96
CA SER A 205 30.24 0.23 10.30
C SER A 205 30.32 -1.15 9.65
N ARG A 206 29.36 -2.05 9.93
CA ARG A 206 29.35 -3.47 9.49
C ARG A 206 29.62 -3.69 8.00
N TYR A 207 29.22 -2.74 7.16
CA TYR A 207 29.33 -2.83 5.70
C TYR A 207 30.26 -1.75 5.10
N SER A 208 31.15 -1.17 5.90
CA SER A 208 31.99 -0.04 5.47
C SER A 208 33.47 -0.41 5.31
N ASP A 209 33.84 -1.67 5.56
CA ASP A 209 35.21 -2.14 5.37
C ASP A 209 35.57 -2.21 3.87
N ALA A 210 36.77 -1.74 3.54
CA ALA A 210 37.31 -1.78 2.17
C ALA A 210 37.53 -3.21 1.64
N VAL A 211 37.66 -4.20 2.54
CA VAL A 211 37.86 -5.62 2.20
C VAL A 211 36.54 -6.39 2.44
N PRO A 212 36.09 -7.24 1.50
CA PRO A 212 36.71 -7.54 0.21
C PRO A 212 36.61 -6.36 -0.77
N CYS A 213 37.65 -6.18 -1.58
CA CYS A 213 37.77 -5.02 -2.49
C CYS A 213 36.95 -5.15 -3.78
N THR A 214 36.32 -6.31 -3.96
CA THR A 214 35.31 -6.61 -4.98
C THR A 214 34.29 -7.56 -4.34
N ARG A 215 33.04 -7.51 -4.78
CA ARG A 215 31.89 -8.22 -4.19
C ARG A 215 31.64 -7.88 -2.73
N GLY A 216 32.01 -6.68 -2.30
CA GLY A 216 31.62 -6.17 -1.00
C GLY A 216 30.14 -5.85 -0.99
N GLU A 217 29.37 -6.47 -0.11
CA GLU A 217 27.94 -6.21 0.03
C GLU A 217 27.66 -5.12 1.07
N VAL A 218 26.65 -4.29 0.79
CA VAL A 218 26.01 -3.39 1.74
C VAL A 218 24.54 -3.76 1.83
N ILE A 219 24.07 -4.05 3.04
CA ILE A 219 22.71 -4.54 3.28
C ILE A 219 21.98 -3.61 4.26
N TYR A 220 20.78 -3.20 3.88
CA TYR A 220 19.82 -2.56 4.77
C TYR A 220 18.56 -3.40 4.87
N ARG A 221 18.01 -3.55 6.07
CA ARG A 221 16.72 -4.19 6.33
C ARG A 221 15.81 -3.17 6.98
N ALA A 222 14.65 -2.92 6.39
CA ALA A 222 13.68 -1.97 6.93
C ALA A 222 13.17 -2.43 8.30
N LEU A 223 12.78 -3.70 8.39
CA LEU A 223 12.41 -4.34 9.66
C LEU A 223 13.61 -5.03 10.27
N SER A 224 13.95 -4.67 11.51
CA SER A 224 15.00 -5.28 12.31
C SER A 224 14.42 -5.79 13.64
N PRO A 225 15.11 -6.69 14.36
CA PRO A 225 14.70 -7.10 15.70
C PRO A 225 14.56 -5.95 16.71
N ALA A 226 15.30 -4.85 16.50
CA ALA A 226 15.24 -3.64 17.31
C ALA A 226 13.96 -2.81 17.04
N ASN A 227 13.45 -2.84 15.80
CA ASN A 227 12.27 -2.10 15.37
C ASN A 227 11.13 -3.08 15.04
N LYS A 228 10.65 -3.81 16.05
CA LYS A 228 9.51 -4.72 15.90
C LYS A 228 8.22 -3.94 15.68
N ILE A 229 7.56 -4.24 14.58
CA ILE A 229 6.26 -3.69 14.21
C ILE A 229 5.22 -4.81 14.35
N GLU A 230 4.24 -4.61 15.24
CA GLU A 230 3.18 -5.59 15.48
C GLU A 230 2.10 -5.54 14.38
N ASP A 231 1.62 -4.34 14.06
CA ASP A 231 0.66 -4.11 12.98
C ASP A 231 1.38 -3.61 11.72
N PRO A 232 1.47 -4.41 10.65
CA PRO A 232 2.16 -4.03 9.41
C PRO A 232 1.46 -2.90 8.64
N TYR A 233 0.26 -2.47 9.07
CA TYR A 233 -0.47 -1.35 8.48
C TYR A 233 -0.50 -0.10 9.38
N SER A 234 0.18 -0.12 10.52
CA SER A 234 0.24 1.04 11.42
C SER A 234 0.92 2.24 10.76
N PRO A 235 0.69 3.48 11.25
CA PRO A 235 1.39 4.66 10.76
C PRO A 235 2.92 4.53 10.82
N GLU A 236 3.44 3.86 11.86
CA GLU A 236 4.87 3.61 12.04
C GLU A 236 5.40 2.61 10.99
N ALA A 237 4.63 1.56 10.70
CA ALA A 237 4.94 0.61 9.64
C ALA A 237 4.96 1.28 8.27
N GLN A 238 3.95 2.10 7.99
CA GLN A 238 3.85 2.82 6.73
C GLN A 238 4.96 3.85 6.58
N ASP A 239 5.30 4.61 7.63
CA ASP A 239 6.43 5.55 7.57
C ASP A 239 7.73 4.80 7.21
N LEU A 240 7.97 3.62 7.79
CA LEU A 240 9.21 2.89 7.53
C LEU A 240 9.22 2.15 6.19
N LEU A 241 8.14 1.47 5.83
CA LEU A 241 8.12 0.55 4.68
C LEU A 241 7.74 1.26 3.38
N LYS A 242 6.86 2.27 3.43
CA LYS A 242 6.34 2.91 2.22
C LYS A 242 7.39 3.83 1.60
N LEU A 243 7.52 3.81 0.27
CA LEU A 243 8.34 4.77 -0.46
C LEU A 243 7.82 5.00 -1.88
N THR A 244 8.32 6.08 -2.48
CA THR A 244 8.15 6.47 -3.89
C THR A 244 9.50 6.68 -4.58
N ASN A 245 10.57 6.93 -3.82
CA ASN A 245 11.93 6.99 -4.35
C ASN A 245 12.92 6.45 -3.32
N LEU A 246 14.04 5.92 -3.82
CA LEU A 246 15.17 5.49 -3.02
C LEU A 246 16.43 6.17 -3.57
N ARG A 247 17.32 6.66 -2.72
CA ARG A 247 18.64 7.14 -3.16
C ARG A 247 19.77 6.68 -2.26
N LEU A 248 20.88 6.33 -2.88
CA LEU A 248 22.16 6.06 -2.25
C LEU A 248 23.07 7.26 -2.51
N LEU A 249 23.53 7.90 -1.44
CA LEU A 249 24.52 8.96 -1.50
C LEU A 249 25.88 8.39 -1.11
N LEU A 250 26.77 8.21 -2.08
CA LEU A 250 28.14 7.77 -1.86
C LEU A 250 28.97 9.02 -1.52
N LEU A 251 29.49 9.12 -0.30
CA LEU A 251 30.08 10.37 0.21
C LEU A 251 31.61 10.38 0.20
N LYS A 252 32.23 9.21 0.38
CA LYS A 252 33.69 9.08 0.43
C LYS A 252 34.13 7.72 -0.09
N ARG A 253 35.02 7.70 -1.08
CA ARG A 253 35.64 6.47 -1.62
C ARG A 253 36.66 5.89 -0.63
N GLN A 254 37.00 4.62 -0.84
CA GLN A 254 38.13 3.96 -0.19
C GLN A 254 39.04 3.33 -1.22
N GLU A 255 40.31 3.24 -0.85
CA GLU A 255 41.29 2.45 -1.56
C GLU A 255 41.37 1.07 -0.93
N CYS A 256 41.68 0.08 -1.76
CA CYS A 256 41.86 -1.27 -1.28
C CYS A 256 43.19 -1.38 -0.50
N PRO A 257 43.21 -1.90 0.74
CA PRO A 257 44.39 -1.88 1.62
C PRO A 257 45.50 -2.87 1.22
N CYS A 258 45.36 -3.59 0.12
CA CYS A 258 46.36 -4.53 -0.38
C CYS A 258 47.41 -3.84 -1.26
N HIS A 259 48.17 -2.95 -0.66
CA HIS A 259 49.40 -2.47 -1.29
C HIS A 259 50.46 -3.57 -1.20
N GLY A 260 50.52 -4.42 -2.24
CA GLY A 260 51.72 -5.18 -2.54
C GLY A 260 52.81 -4.19 -2.94
N SER A 261 54.00 -4.31 -2.36
CA SER A 261 55.19 -3.53 -2.69
C SER A 261 55.46 -3.58 -4.21
N GLY A 262 55.07 -2.55 -4.95
CA GLY A 262 55.32 -2.43 -6.40
C GLY A 262 54.15 -1.97 -7.27
N LEU A 263 53.33 -1.01 -6.84
CA LEU A 263 52.30 -0.41 -7.71
C LEU A 263 52.97 0.33 -8.90
N VAL A 264 52.82 -0.23 -10.10
CA VAL A 264 53.25 0.37 -11.38
C VAL A 264 52.19 1.35 -11.91
N GLU A 265 50.94 1.27 -11.42
CA GLU A 265 49.79 1.97 -11.97
C GLU A 265 49.36 3.19 -11.15
N LYS A 266 48.88 4.24 -11.84
CA LYS A 266 48.50 5.52 -11.21
C LYS A 266 47.27 5.33 -10.30
N PRO A 267 47.28 5.77 -9.03
CA PRO A 267 46.16 5.62 -8.09
C PRO A 267 44.83 6.18 -8.63
N GLN A 268 44.89 7.22 -9.45
CA GLN A 268 43.74 7.84 -10.12
C GLN A 268 42.94 6.84 -10.98
N ARG A 269 43.55 5.78 -11.51
CA ARG A 269 42.87 4.77 -12.35
C ARG A 269 41.92 3.86 -11.56
N PHE A 270 42.06 3.81 -10.24
CA PHE A 270 41.15 3.10 -9.32
C PHE A 270 40.12 4.05 -8.70
N ALA A 271 40.15 5.33 -9.04
CA ALA A 271 39.35 6.35 -8.38
C ALA A 271 37.91 6.44 -8.91
N HIS A 272 37.14 5.36 -8.78
CA HIS A 272 35.73 5.30 -9.21
C HIS A 272 34.91 4.45 -8.22
N TYR A 273 33.60 4.65 -8.22
CA TYR A 273 32.64 3.71 -7.66
C TYR A 273 32.18 2.75 -8.73
N ALA A 274 31.94 1.49 -8.36
CA ALA A 274 31.33 0.51 -9.26
C ALA A 274 30.44 -0.46 -8.49
N ILE A 275 29.26 -0.76 -9.03
CA ILE A 275 28.23 -1.63 -8.43
C ILE A 275 27.83 -2.68 -9.47
N TYR A 276 28.00 -3.95 -9.10
CA TYR A 276 27.46 -5.09 -9.86
C TYR A 276 25.94 -5.05 -9.81
N ASP A 277 25.37 -5.18 -8.61
CA ASP A 277 23.92 -5.34 -8.45
C ASP A 277 23.35 -4.39 -7.40
N LEU A 278 22.20 -3.80 -7.72
CA LEU A 278 21.35 -3.05 -6.81
C LEU A 278 19.99 -3.75 -6.70
N ILE A 279 19.82 -4.51 -5.63
CA ILE A 279 18.63 -5.32 -5.38
C ILE A 279 17.76 -4.61 -4.35
N ILE A 280 16.59 -4.15 -4.78
CA ILE A 280 15.62 -3.46 -3.93
C ILE A 280 14.43 -4.39 -3.69
N ARG A 281 14.46 -5.14 -2.59
CA ARG A 281 13.40 -6.12 -2.32
C ARG A 281 12.21 -5.48 -1.65
N GLY A 282 11.04 -5.67 -2.24
CA GLY A 282 9.80 -5.06 -1.78
C GLY A 282 8.57 -5.65 -2.43
N SER A 283 7.41 -5.09 -2.14
CA SER A 283 6.14 -5.51 -2.73
C SER A 283 5.28 -4.28 -3.04
N CYS A 284 4.30 -4.48 -3.93
CA CYS A 284 3.24 -3.54 -4.18
C CYS A 284 2.44 -3.23 -2.90
N PHE A 285 2.10 -1.96 -2.67
CA PHE A 285 1.39 -1.49 -1.47
C PHE A 285 -0.13 -1.50 -1.70
N CYS A 286 -0.86 -2.39 -1.02
CA CYS A 286 -2.32 -2.58 -1.23
C CYS A 286 -3.15 -2.57 0.04
N ASN A 287 -2.62 -2.04 1.15
CA ASN A 287 -3.31 -1.98 2.45
C ASN A 287 -3.92 -3.32 2.92
N GLY A 288 -3.35 -4.45 2.53
CA GLY A 288 -3.87 -5.77 2.92
C GLY A 288 -5.11 -6.23 2.12
N HIS A 289 -5.47 -5.57 1.03
CA HIS A 289 -6.68 -5.85 0.24
C HIS A 289 -6.40 -6.37 -1.18
N ALA A 290 -5.17 -6.72 -1.53
CA ALA A 290 -4.88 -7.37 -2.82
C ALA A 290 -3.75 -8.38 -2.69
N GLU A 291 -3.81 -9.43 -3.51
CA GLU A 291 -2.76 -10.46 -3.61
C GLU A 291 -1.95 -10.32 -4.91
N GLU A 292 -2.40 -9.47 -5.82
CA GLU A 292 -1.83 -9.29 -7.16
C GLU A 292 -1.88 -7.80 -7.53
N CYS A 293 -0.91 -7.38 -8.35
CA CYS A 293 -0.84 -6.03 -8.90
C CYS A 293 -0.66 -6.07 -10.41
N GLU A 294 -1.28 -5.11 -11.08
CA GLU A 294 -1.19 -4.86 -12.50
C GLU A 294 -0.35 -3.61 -12.77
N LEU A 295 0.06 -3.44 -14.03
CA LEU A 295 0.79 -2.27 -14.51
C LEU A 295 0.04 -0.98 -14.17
N ALA A 296 0.70 -0.07 -13.47
CA ALA A 296 0.15 1.27 -13.18
C ALA A 296 -0.07 2.07 -14.48
N ASN A 297 0.83 1.90 -15.47
CA ASN A 297 0.73 2.49 -16.81
C ASN A 297 0.81 1.40 -17.88
N ARG A 298 -0.15 1.37 -18.83
CA ARG A 298 -0.41 0.28 -19.80
C ARG A 298 0.65 0.06 -20.88
N THR A 299 1.91 0.45 -20.67
CA THR A 299 2.98 0.32 -21.66
C THR A 299 4.10 -0.56 -21.13
N GLY A 300 4.27 -1.74 -21.74
CA GLY A 300 5.41 -2.64 -21.52
C GLY A 300 5.21 -3.62 -20.36
N VAL A 301 4.85 -4.86 -20.68
CA VAL A 301 5.00 -5.97 -19.73
C VAL A 301 6.46 -6.41 -19.80
N MET A 302 7.22 -6.20 -18.73
CA MET A 302 8.49 -6.91 -18.54
C MET A 302 8.25 -8.08 -17.60
N GLU A 303 8.70 -9.27 -18.01
CA GLU A 303 8.68 -10.45 -17.16
C GLU A 303 9.43 -10.16 -15.84
N ASN A 304 8.90 -10.67 -14.74
CA ASN A 304 9.46 -10.55 -13.38
C ASN A 304 9.50 -9.15 -12.75
N MET A 305 9.02 -8.11 -13.44
CA MET A 305 8.87 -6.78 -12.85
C MET A 305 7.77 -6.76 -11.78
N VAL A 306 8.03 -6.13 -10.63
CA VAL A 306 6.99 -5.87 -9.63
C VAL A 306 6.14 -4.67 -10.08
N HIS A 307 4.87 -4.91 -10.36
CA HIS A 307 3.90 -3.87 -10.72
C HIS A 307 3.30 -3.17 -9.50
N GLY A 308 2.81 -1.95 -9.67
CA GLY A 308 2.43 -1.06 -8.57
C GLY A 308 0.94 -0.79 -8.35
N LYS A 309 0.04 -1.17 -9.27
CA LYS A 309 -1.40 -0.91 -9.12
C LYS A 309 -2.15 -2.14 -8.64
N CYS A 310 -2.86 -2.03 -7.53
CA CYS A 310 -3.51 -3.16 -6.88
C CYS A 310 -4.75 -3.66 -7.62
N VAL A 311 -4.88 -4.99 -7.71
CA VAL A 311 -6.15 -5.64 -8.09
C VAL A 311 -6.99 -5.81 -6.83
N CYS A 312 -7.73 -4.75 -6.47
CA CYS A 312 -8.40 -4.67 -5.18
C CYS A 312 -9.46 -5.75 -4.95
N ARG A 313 -9.46 -6.29 -3.73
CA ARG A 313 -10.44 -7.22 -3.16
C ARG A 313 -11.14 -6.54 -1.98
N HIS A 314 -11.81 -7.31 -1.13
CA HIS A 314 -12.47 -6.81 0.09
C HIS A 314 -13.48 -5.67 -0.14
N ASN A 315 -14.00 -5.54 -1.37
CA ASN A 315 -14.84 -4.44 -1.81
C ASN A 315 -14.20 -3.06 -1.59
N THR A 316 -12.90 -2.99 -1.87
CA THR A 316 -12.11 -1.75 -1.89
C THR A 316 -11.83 -1.32 -3.32
N ALA A 317 -11.39 -0.08 -3.48
CA ALA A 317 -11.06 0.55 -4.74
C ALA A 317 -9.91 1.55 -4.53
N GLY A 318 -9.40 2.12 -5.62
CA GLY A 318 -8.19 2.95 -5.61
C GLY A 318 -6.97 2.19 -6.13
N ASP A 319 -5.87 2.89 -6.34
CA ASP A 319 -4.64 2.29 -6.86
C ASP A 319 -3.94 1.43 -5.80
N HIS A 320 -4.18 1.73 -4.52
CA HIS A 320 -3.64 1.04 -3.35
C HIS A 320 -4.72 0.46 -2.44
N CYS A 321 -5.96 0.35 -2.93
CA CYS A 321 -7.13 -0.12 -2.18
C CYS A 321 -7.44 0.72 -0.93
N GLU A 322 -7.12 2.01 -0.99
CA GLU A 322 -7.19 2.99 0.09
C GLU A 322 -8.61 3.54 0.36
N LYS A 323 -9.59 3.15 -0.45
CA LYS A 323 -10.99 3.54 -0.30
C LYS A 323 -11.93 2.35 -0.48
N CYS A 324 -13.13 2.44 0.07
CA CYS A 324 -14.18 1.47 -0.21
C CYS A 324 -14.69 1.62 -1.65
N ALA A 325 -15.15 0.52 -2.23
CA ALA A 325 -15.88 0.56 -3.50
C ALA A 325 -17.18 1.39 -3.32
N PRO A 326 -17.73 2.00 -4.40
CA PRO A 326 -18.79 2.99 -4.30
C PRO A 326 -20.02 2.58 -3.47
N LEU A 327 -20.44 1.32 -3.52
CA LEU A 327 -21.61 0.81 -2.79
C LEU A 327 -21.26 0.15 -1.44
N TYR A 328 -20.04 0.31 -0.93
CA TYR A 328 -19.52 -0.41 0.24
C TYR A 328 -19.09 0.50 1.40
N ASN A 329 -19.67 1.70 1.45
CA ASN A 329 -19.41 2.70 2.50
C ASN A 329 -20.35 2.56 3.72
N ASP A 330 -20.75 1.34 4.10
CA ASP A 330 -21.60 1.12 5.28
C ASP A 330 -20.83 1.24 6.61
N GLN A 331 -19.50 1.03 6.55
CA GLN A 331 -18.59 1.12 7.69
C GLN A 331 -17.32 1.88 7.28
N PRO A 332 -16.57 2.47 8.24
CA PRO A 332 -15.30 3.10 7.94
C PRO A 332 -14.30 2.14 7.29
N TRP A 333 -13.48 2.68 6.39
CA TRP A 333 -12.37 1.94 5.79
C TRP A 333 -11.33 1.54 6.85
N LYS A 334 -10.70 0.39 6.65
CA LYS A 334 -9.67 -0.21 7.52
C LYS A 334 -8.84 -1.19 6.69
N PRO A 335 -7.51 -1.24 6.88
CA PRO A 335 -6.63 -2.19 6.20
C PRO A 335 -7.04 -3.65 6.47
N GLY A 336 -6.83 -4.53 5.50
CA GLY A 336 -6.98 -5.98 5.66
C GLY A 336 -8.41 -6.52 5.86
N ASP A 337 -9.39 -5.65 6.13
CA ASP A 337 -10.77 -6.00 6.45
C ASP A 337 -11.70 -6.03 5.22
N GLY A 338 -12.55 -7.06 5.14
CA GLY A 338 -13.66 -7.08 4.19
C GLY A 338 -14.71 -6.00 4.49
N LYS A 339 -15.21 -5.30 3.45
CA LYS A 339 -16.25 -4.27 3.61
C LYS A 339 -17.65 -4.80 3.31
N THR A 340 -18.62 -4.33 4.10
CA THR A 340 -20.04 -4.66 3.93
C THR A 340 -20.71 -3.61 3.05
N GLY A 341 -21.54 -4.08 2.13
CA GLY A 341 -22.29 -3.22 1.21
C GLY A 341 -23.36 -2.39 1.91
N CYS A 342 -23.60 -1.18 1.42
CA CYS A 342 -24.75 -0.38 1.79
C CYS A 342 -26.04 -1.07 1.37
N ARG A 343 -27.05 -1.04 2.25
CA ARG A 343 -28.36 -1.60 1.95
C ARG A 343 -29.22 -0.59 1.20
N CYS A 344 -29.05 -0.51 -0.11
CA CYS A 344 -29.82 0.40 -0.98
C CYS A 344 -30.95 -0.28 -1.75
N HIS A 345 -31.27 -1.53 -1.41
CA HIS A 345 -32.31 -2.33 -2.07
C HIS A 345 -32.23 -2.33 -3.61
N ASN A 346 -31.02 -2.31 -4.19
CA ASN A 346 -30.82 -2.25 -5.65
C ASN A 346 -31.45 -1.00 -6.31
N HIS A 347 -31.41 0.13 -5.61
CA HIS A 347 -31.91 1.42 -6.10
C HIS A 347 -30.86 2.54 -6.06
N ALA A 348 -29.61 2.20 -5.80
CA ALA A 348 -28.48 3.12 -5.89
C ALA A 348 -27.23 2.34 -6.32
N GLU A 349 -26.33 3.02 -7.03
CA GLU A 349 -25.04 2.48 -7.47
C GLU A 349 -23.87 2.91 -6.57
N SER A 350 -24.10 3.92 -5.71
CA SER A 350 -23.14 4.37 -4.71
C SER A 350 -23.82 4.71 -3.39
N CYS A 351 -23.02 4.80 -2.34
CA CYS A 351 -23.38 5.32 -1.03
C CYS A 351 -22.18 6.02 -0.39
N HIS A 352 -22.44 6.87 0.58
CA HIS A 352 -21.42 7.44 1.45
C HIS A 352 -21.62 7.01 2.91
N PHE A 353 -20.55 7.11 3.69
CA PHE A 353 -20.58 6.85 5.12
C PHE A 353 -21.02 8.12 5.87
N ASP A 354 -21.99 7.97 6.77
CA ASP A 354 -22.41 9.02 7.68
C ASP A 354 -22.16 8.63 9.14
N LEU A 355 -21.38 9.46 9.85
CA LEU A 355 -21.01 9.21 11.24
C LEU A 355 -22.20 9.24 12.20
N SER A 356 -23.20 10.10 11.95
CA SER A 356 -24.38 10.21 12.81
C SER A 356 -25.25 8.96 12.68
N VAL A 357 -25.45 8.46 11.45
CA VAL A 357 -26.16 7.20 11.18
C VAL A 357 -25.42 6.01 11.83
N TRP A 358 -24.09 5.97 11.70
CA TRP A 358 -23.25 4.96 12.32
C TRP A 358 -23.41 4.92 13.84
N LEU A 359 -23.30 6.07 14.51
CA LEU A 359 -23.45 6.17 15.96
C LEU A 359 -24.88 5.82 16.40
N ALA A 360 -25.90 6.30 15.69
CA ALA A 360 -27.30 5.99 15.98
C ALA A 360 -27.63 4.50 15.83
N SER A 361 -26.94 3.78 14.93
CA SER A 361 -27.08 2.33 14.76
C SER A 361 -26.39 1.49 15.84
N GLY A 362 -25.69 2.13 16.80
CA GLY A 362 -24.85 1.44 17.77
C GLY A 362 -23.57 0.90 17.15
N LYS A 363 -22.97 1.63 16.21
CA LYS A 363 -21.75 1.27 15.46
C LYS A 363 -21.92 -0.04 14.65
N ARG A 364 -23.04 -0.18 13.94
CA ARG A 364 -23.37 -1.36 13.13
C ARG A 364 -23.53 -1.07 11.64
N SER A 365 -24.09 0.07 11.27
CA SER A 365 -24.35 0.46 9.88
C SER A 365 -24.47 1.99 9.77
N GLY A 366 -23.67 2.60 8.91
CA GLY A 366 -23.57 4.04 8.70
C GLY A 366 -23.79 4.46 7.24
N GLY A 367 -24.10 3.51 6.36
CA GLY A 367 -24.25 3.79 4.94
C GLY A 367 -25.53 4.57 4.61
N VAL A 368 -25.36 5.58 3.75
CA VAL A 368 -26.45 6.39 3.18
C VAL A 368 -26.35 6.31 1.66
N CYS A 369 -27.41 5.82 1.03
CA CYS A 369 -27.46 5.64 -0.42
C CYS A 369 -27.52 6.98 -1.16
N ASP A 370 -26.75 7.10 -2.23
CA ASP A 370 -26.75 8.29 -3.08
C ASP A 370 -27.76 8.13 -4.21
N SER A 371 -28.45 9.21 -4.55
CA SER A 371 -29.27 9.30 -5.78
C SER A 371 -30.25 8.12 -5.96
N CYS A 372 -31.11 7.88 -4.97
CA CYS A 372 -32.11 6.81 -5.04
C CYS A 372 -32.94 6.86 -6.34
N GLN A 373 -32.83 5.77 -7.09
CA GLN A 373 -33.51 5.51 -8.36
C GLN A 373 -34.90 4.93 -8.15
N HIS A 374 -35.60 4.59 -9.24
CA HIS A 374 -36.89 3.87 -9.18
C HIS A 374 -37.97 4.57 -8.34
N ASN A 375 -37.93 5.91 -8.29
CA ASN A 375 -38.83 6.75 -7.49
C ASN A 375 -38.81 6.43 -5.98
N THR A 376 -37.69 5.92 -5.49
CA THR A 376 -37.47 5.66 -4.06
C THR A 376 -36.73 6.80 -3.36
N GLU A 377 -36.83 6.86 -2.04
CA GLU A 377 -36.17 7.83 -1.18
C GLU A 377 -35.84 7.25 0.21
N GLY A 378 -35.17 8.06 1.04
CA GLY A 378 -34.65 7.66 2.34
C GLY A 378 -33.22 7.13 2.25
N HIS A 379 -32.54 7.07 3.40
CA HIS A 379 -31.12 6.71 3.47
C HIS A 379 -30.78 5.29 2.99
N ARG A 380 -31.78 4.41 2.82
CA ARG A 380 -31.65 3.05 2.27
C ARG A 380 -32.47 2.87 0.98
N CYS A 381 -33.02 3.94 0.42
CA CYS A 381 -33.99 3.87 -0.66
C CYS A 381 -35.21 2.99 -0.32
N GLN A 382 -35.62 3.01 0.95
CA GLN A 382 -36.58 2.05 1.51
C GLN A 382 -38.06 2.45 1.38
N ARG A 383 -38.34 3.67 0.92
CA ARG A 383 -39.69 4.22 0.77
C ARG A 383 -39.85 4.87 -0.61
N CYS A 384 -41.10 5.07 -1.04
CA CYS A 384 -41.38 5.78 -2.29
C CYS A 384 -41.39 7.29 -2.07
N LYS A 385 -40.95 8.04 -3.08
CA LYS A 385 -41.05 9.51 -3.11
C LYS A 385 -42.51 9.97 -3.03
N PRO A 386 -42.78 11.19 -2.57
CA PRO A 386 -44.10 11.81 -2.68
C PRO A 386 -44.65 11.72 -4.11
N GLY A 387 -45.94 11.36 -4.24
CA GLY A 387 -46.59 11.11 -5.53
C GLY A 387 -46.48 9.66 -6.02
N PHE A 388 -45.80 8.78 -5.28
CA PHE A 388 -45.75 7.34 -5.53
C PHE A 388 -46.14 6.53 -4.29
N TYR A 389 -46.66 5.33 -4.48
CA TYR A 389 -47.00 4.38 -3.42
C TYR A 389 -46.33 3.03 -3.63
N ARG A 390 -46.12 2.30 -2.52
CA ARG A 390 -45.45 1.00 -2.49
C ARG A 390 -46.37 -0.12 -3.00
N ASP A 391 -46.00 -0.77 -4.10
CA ASP A 391 -46.73 -1.92 -4.65
C ASP A 391 -46.40 -3.23 -3.90
N ARG A 392 -47.14 -3.54 -2.83
CA ARG A 392 -46.87 -4.68 -1.94
C ARG A 392 -46.78 -6.05 -2.63
N GLY A 393 -47.25 -6.19 -3.88
CA GLY A 393 -47.08 -7.42 -4.67
C GLY A 393 -45.66 -7.64 -5.21
N LYS A 394 -44.80 -6.60 -5.23
CA LYS A 394 -43.42 -6.67 -5.70
C LYS A 394 -42.41 -6.66 -4.54
N PRO A 395 -41.24 -7.31 -4.65
CA PRO A 395 -40.17 -7.20 -3.66
C PRO A 395 -39.65 -5.76 -3.59
N LEU A 396 -39.07 -5.36 -2.44
CA LEU A 396 -38.57 -3.99 -2.27
C LEU A 396 -37.49 -3.65 -3.29
N SER A 397 -36.73 -4.63 -3.78
CA SER A 397 -35.66 -4.42 -4.76
C SER A 397 -36.10 -4.26 -6.21
N SER A 398 -37.41 -4.38 -6.50
CA SER A 398 -37.90 -4.28 -7.87
C SER A 398 -37.81 -2.84 -8.42
N PRO A 399 -37.37 -2.64 -9.68
CA PRO A 399 -37.38 -1.31 -10.31
C PRO A 399 -38.75 -0.62 -10.34
N ASP A 400 -39.83 -1.40 -10.32
CA ASP A 400 -41.21 -0.90 -10.41
C ASP A 400 -41.95 -0.97 -9.05
N VAL A 401 -41.19 -1.00 -7.96
CA VAL A 401 -41.73 -1.14 -6.60
C VAL A 401 -42.62 0.05 -6.19
N CYS A 402 -42.37 1.22 -6.78
CA CYS A 402 -43.10 2.46 -6.55
C CYS A 402 -43.99 2.80 -7.74
N LYS A 403 -45.31 2.72 -7.55
CA LYS A 403 -46.31 3.08 -8.56
C LYS A 403 -46.76 4.51 -8.38
N ARG A 404 -46.96 5.23 -9.49
CA ARG A 404 -47.47 6.61 -9.46
C ARG A 404 -48.88 6.62 -8.89
N ASN A 405 -49.17 7.57 -8.03
CA ASN A 405 -50.52 7.83 -7.58
C ASN A 405 -51.35 8.30 -8.78
N GLN A 406 -52.35 7.53 -9.18
CA GLN A 406 -53.35 8.00 -10.13
C GLN A 406 -54.33 8.89 -9.36
N TRP A 407 -53.93 10.12 -9.07
CA TRP A 407 -54.92 11.16 -8.84
C TRP A 407 -55.43 11.59 -10.19
N ASP A 408 -56.63 11.14 -10.52
CA ASP A 408 -57.32 11.55 -11.72
C ASP A 408 -57.68 13.04 -11.58
N LEU A 409 -56.82 13.92 -12.11
CA LEU A 409 -57.10 15.35 -12.22
C LEU A 409 -58.17 15.65 -13.28
N SER A 410 -58.70 14.65 -13.98
CA SER A 410 -59.77 14.82 -14.98
C SER A 410 -61.18 14.68 -14.40
N GLN A 411 -61.30 14.21 -13.17
CA GLN A 411 -62.55 14.27 -12.41
C GLN A 411 -62.28 15.10 -11.16
N GLY A 412 -62.92 16.25 -11.02
CA GLY A 412 -62.89 17.01 -9.77
C GLY A 412 -63.35 16.09 -8.64
N SER A 413 -62.38 15.53 -7.89
CA SER A 413 -62.62 14.61 -6.79
C SER A 413 -63.42 15.36 -5.73
N LYS A 414 -64.72 15.06 -5.68
CA LYS A 414 -65.62 15.45 -4.59
C LYS A 414 -65.42 14.60 -3.33
N ASP A 415 -64.37 13.78 -3.26
CA ASP A 415 -64.06 13.00 -2.08
C ASP A 415 -62.89 13.63 -1.33
N ILE A 416 -63.28 14.37 -0.29
CA ILE A 416 -62.43 14.88 0.77
C ILE A 416 -61.95 13.67 1.58
N HIS A 417 -60.63 13.46 1.58
CA HIS A 417 -59.82 12.58 2.43
C HIS A 417 -60.54 11.73 3.50
N GLU A 418 -60.67 10.43 3.23
CA GLU A 418 -60.80 9.41 4.29
C GLU A 418 -59.40 8.93 4.70
N CYS A 419 -58.92 9.39 5.85
CA CYS A 419 -57.69 8.90 6.46
C CYS A 419 -57.94 7.49 7.03
N LEU A 420 -57.40 6.44 6.40
CA LEU A 420 -57.42 5.10 6.98
C LEU A 420 -56.47 5.04 8.20
N PRO A 421 -56.90 4.48 9.35
CA PRO A 421 -56.13 4.52 10.59
C PRO A 421 -55.00 3.48 10.61
N TYR A 422 -53.79 3.92 10.96
CA TYR A 422 -52.72 3.04 11.43
C TYR A 422 -52.91 2.81 12.94
N GLN A 423 -53.30 1.59 13.33
CA GLN A 423 -53.33 1.17 14.72
C GLN A 423 -51.89 0.91 15.21
N ASP A 424 -51.32 1.79 16.05
CA ASP A 424 -50.75 1.41 17.35
C ASP A 424 -50.40 2.64 18.24
N ILE A 425 -51.24 2.85 19.26
CA ILE A 425 -51.04 3.35 20.64
C ILE A 425 -49.87 4.34 20.94
N ARG A 426 -50.18 5.65 21.03
CA ARG A 426 -50.13 6.53 22.25
C ARG A 426 -50.09 8.03 21.88
N LYS A 427 -51.11 8.76 22.38
CA LYS A 427 -51.26 10.23 22.58
C LYS A 427 -51.58 11.13 21.36
N GLY A 428 -52.75 11.81 21.45
CA GLY A 428 -53.09 13.07 20.74
C GLY A 428 -54.32 12.99 19.84
N HIS A 429 -55.48 13.46 20.31
CA HIS A 429 -56.72 13.58 19.51
C HIS A 429 -56.88 14.98 18.88
N CYS A 430 -57.49 15.05 17.69
CA CYS A 430 -58.24 16.22 17.21
C CYS A 430 -59.60 15.73 16.67
N SER A 431 -60.70 16.35 17.10
CA SER A 431 -62.09 15.97 16.75
C SER A 431 -62.54 16.56 15.40
N PRO A 432 -63.47 15.91 14.66
CA PRO A 432 -63.87 16.35 13.33
C PRO A 432 -65.15 17.21 13.37
N LEU A 433 -64.99 18.52 13.56
CA LEU A 433 -66.03 19.51 13.19
C LEU A 433 -65.31 20.78 12.69
N GLY A 434 -64.86 20.76 11.44
CA GLY A 434 -64.26 21.93 10.77
C GLY A 434 -63.65 21.53 9.42
N PHE A 435 -64.10 22.17 8.35
CA PHE A 435 -63.57 21.97 7.00
C PHE A 435 -62.12 22.51 6.93
N TYR A 436 -61.13 21.65 6.65
CA TYR A 436 -59.74 22.03 6.38
C TYR A 436 -59.27 21.35 5.08
N SER A 437 -58.58 22.09 4.20
CA SER A 437 -58.24 21.65 2.84
C SER A 437 -56.74 21.45 2.56
N SER A 438 -55.84 21.34 3.56
CA SER A 438 -54.44 20.95 3.32
C SER A 438 -53.66 20.60 4.60
N CYS A 439 -52.78 19.58 4.53
CA CYS A 439 -51.78 19.26 5.54
C CYS A 439 -50.38 19.73 5.10
N VAL A 440 -49.74 20.58 5.89
CA VAL A 440 -48.30 20.88 5.81
C VAL A 440 -47.72 20.86 7.23
N HIS A 441 -46.65 20.08 7.44
CA HIS A 441 -45.80 20.07 8.65
C HIS A 441 -46.49 19.94 10.02
N ASN A 442 -47.34 18.93 10.25
CA ASN A 442 -47.84 18.55 11.59
C ASN A 442 -48.34 19.73 12.47
N ALA A 443 -48.97 20.74 11.89
CA ALA A 443 -49.64 21.82 12.62
C ALA A 443 -50.92 22.25 11.88
N CYS A 444 -52.03 22.36 12.61
CA CYS A 444 -53.29 22.91 12.08
C CYS A 444 -53.17 24.45 12.03
N THR A 445 -53.33 25.05 10.85
CA THR A 445 -53.42 26.51 10.68
C THR A 445 -54.71 26.88 9.94
N SER A 446 -55.38 27.94 10.40
CA SER A 446 -56.59 28.50 9.80
C SER A 446 -56.22 29.49 8.68
N VAL A 447 -56.92 29.43 7.55
CA VAL A 447 -56.86 30.48 6.51
C VAL A 447 -58.14 31.28 6.59
N GLY A 448 -58.04 32.53 7.07
CA GLY A 448 -59.13 33.50 7.08
C GLY A 448 -59.35 34.10 5.69
N ALA A 449 -60.62 34.29 5.33
CA ALA A 449 -61.02 35.03 4.14
C ALA A 449 -60.87 36.55 4.37
N GLY A 450 -60.28 37.24 3.40
CA GLY A 450 -60.49 38.67 3.13
C GLY A 450 -59.64 39.66 3.95
N GLY A 451 -58.63 40.26 3.30
CA GLY A 451 -57.94 41.44 3.80
C GLY A 451 -56.66 41.72 3.02
N THR A 452 -56.68 42.75 2.17
CA THR A 452 -55.55 43.31 1.42
C THR A 452 -54.36 43.63 2.33
N LEU A 453 -53.16 43.18 1.94
CA LEU A 453 -51.90 43.52 2.59
C LEU A 453 -51.27 44.70 1.83
N ASP A 454 -51.25 45.87 2.47
CA ASP A 454 -50.47 47.04 2.03
C ASP A 454 -49.29 47.28 2.98
N ILE A 455 -48.24 47.83 2.41
CA ILE A 455 -46.86 47.91 2.92
C ILE A 455 -46.66 49.18 3.78
N THR A 456 -45.77 49.09 4.79
CA THR A 456 -45.02 50.16 5.51
C THR A 456 -45.76 51.17 6.40
N THR A 457 -45.31 51.34 7.66
CA THR A 457 -44.44 52.46 8.11
C THR A 457 -44.23 52.50 9.64
N ASP A 458 -43.05 53.00 10.02
CA ASP A 458 -42.46 53.28 11.35
C ASP A 458 -43.21 54.29 12.24
N PHE A 459 -42.62 54.54 13.43
CA PHE A 459 -42.85 55.51 14.53
C PHE A 459 -43.44 54.83 15.78
N GLY A 460 -42.81 54.80 16.96
CA GLY A 460 -41.82 55.68 17.59
C GLY A 460 -42.34 56.01 19.01
N GLY A 461 -41.55 55.83 20.07
CA GLY A 461 -42.01 56.15 21.44
C GLY A 461 -41.01 55.86 22.56
N ASN A 462 -40.47 56.93 23.16
CA ASN A 462 -39.27 57.03 24.00
C ASN A 462 -39.36 56.54 25.46
N TRP A 463 -38.15 56.39 26.02
CA TRP A 463 -37.71 56.24 27.41
C TRP A 463 -38.09 57.40 28.36
N GLU A 464 -38.18 57.11 29.68
CA GLU A 464 -37.49 57.80 30.80
C GLU A 464 -37.72 57.06 32.14
N GLY A 465 -36.67 56.55 32.81
CA GLY A 465 -36.15 57.00 34.13
C GLY A 465 -36.67 56.12 35.30
N GLY A 466 -35.96 55.64 36.33
CA GLY A 466 -34.61 55.71 36.87
C GLY A 466 -34.71 55.28 38.36
N GLY A 467 -33.78 54.48 38.92
CA GLY A 467 -33.71 54.27 40.39
C GLY A 467 -33.26 52.90 40.93
N TYR A 468 -31.94 52.76 41.12
CA TYR A 468 -31.15 51.98 42.09
C TYR A 468 -31.61 50.67 42.79
N SER A 469 -30.64 49.73 42.80
CA SER A 469 -30.16 48.84 43.89
C SER A 469 -30.35 47.31 43.74
N VAL A 470 -29.20 46.62 43.71
CA VAL A 470 -28.99 45.17 43.68
C VAL A 470 -28.94 44.65 45.14
N PRO A 471 -29.39 43.42 45.43
CA PRO A 471 -28.40 42.34 45.59
C PRO A 471 -28.83 40.94 45.08
N PHE A 472 -27.86 40.20 44.55
CA PHE A 472 -27.85 38.72 44.35
C PHE A 472 -28.13 38.01 45.71
N PRO A 473 -28.74 36.79 45.78
CA PRO A 473 -28.10 35.57 45.25
C PRO A 473 -29.05 34.42 44.79
N PHE A 474 -28.42 33.30 44.39
CA PHE A 474 -28.95 31.93 44.14
C PHE A 474 -29.06 31.45 42.68
N TYR A 475 -27.95 31.55 41.95
CA TYR A 475 -27.56 30.49 41.01
C TYR A 475 -26.55 29.57 41.73
N LEU A 476 -27.01 28.41 42.24
CA LEU A 476 -26.22 27.20 42.54
C LEU A 476 -27.11 26.13 43.20
N ARG A 477 -28.12 25.62 42.48
CA ARG A 477 -28.84 24.41 42.93
C ARG A 477 -29.38 23.52 41.80
N LYS A 478 -28.62 23.37 40.70
CA LYS A 478 -28.87 22.31 39.71
C LYS A 478 -27.61 21.79 38.99
N ILE A 479 -26.44 21.88 39.64
CA ILE A 479 -25.20 21.19 39.22
C ILE A 479 -24.70 20.31 40.38
N ARG A 480 -25.61 19.57 41.03
CA ARG A 480 -25.25 18.59 42.07
C ARG A 480 -26.01 17.26 41.99
N GLU A 481 -26.82 17.04 40.96
CA GLU A 481 -27.50 15.74 40.74
C GLU A 481 -27.00 14.99 39.49
N PHE A 482 -26.05 15.54 38.73
CA PHE A 482 -25.50 14.90 37.53
C PHE A 482 -24.07 14.34 37.70
N LEU A 483 -23.45 14.50 38.88
CA LEU A 483 -22.09 14.00 39.18
C LEU A 483 -22.04 13.07 40.39
N GLN A 484 -23.06 12.22 40.58
CA GLN A 484 -23.05 11.23 41.65
C GLN A 484 -23.83 9.94 41.34
N LYS A 485 -23.80 9.47 40.09
CA LYS A 485 -24.19 8.09 39.74
C LYS A 485 -23.25 7.51 38.68
N GLY A 486 -22.20 6.86 39.16
CA GLY A 486 -21.33 6.05 38.32
C GLY A 486 -19.96 5.86 38.93
N LEU A 487 -19.87 5.23 40.11
CA LEU A 487 -18.71 4.51 40.65
C LEU A 487 -19.02 4.02 42.08
N THR A 488 -19.61 2.83 42.22
CA THR A 488 -19.34 1.88 43.32
C THR A 488 -19.86 0.49 42.93
N SER A 489 -18.96 -0.36 42.44
CA SER A 489 -19.04 -1.80 42.67
C SER A 489 -17.60 -2.29 42.79
N SER A 490 -17.15 -2.44 44.04
CA SER A 490 -15.91 -3.15 44.39
C SER A 490 -16.28 -4.46 45.08
N HIS A 491 -15.50 -5.48 44.75
CA HIS A 491 -15.35 -6.76 45.44
C HIS A 491 -15.51 -6.73 46.98
N ASN A 492 -16.19 -7.74 47.55
CA ASN A 492 -15.56 -8.87 48.27
C ASN A 492 -16.60 -9.75 48.99
N ARG A 493 -16.81 -10.98 48.49
CA ARG A 493 -16.92 -12.22 49.28
C ARG A 493 -16.79 -13.43 48.37
#